data_AF-A0A6I5C584-F1
#
_entry.id   AF-A0A6I5C584-F1
#
_cell.length_a   1.000
_cell.length_b   1.000
_cell.length_c   1.000
_cell.angle_alpha   90.00
_cell.angle_beta   90.00
_cell.angle_gamma   90.00
#
_symmetry.space_group_name_H-M   'P 1'
#
loop_
_entity.id
_entity.type
_entity.pdbx_description
1 polymer ?
#
loop_
_entity_poly.entity_id
_entity_poly.type
_entity_poly.pdbx_seq_one_letter_code
_entity_poly.pdbx_strand_id
1 'polypeptide(L)'
;FEETDTDPAVHPTAPAVLTGAGTSLVTVTTKPDVPPTSGPPTEPGGTPSGSPTGPTSSPSAPAPGGGTGPDLKKGVAYLTAPAQLQQGRYYTDAPGSGTASFGLTIDGAYALAATGLDNARLRGIVDFLDSRGKDATGSTIDTWTGIGTAHVLGGSVGKAAVLAEAVGRDPRNFTGHDLIATLAEAVCTAPSKAPDRSCPAKGAYTYAPSVFSQSLGVLAQLRAGEKAAAQEPIAYLESLQQPGGAWPSLIPSTGDSEVDSTAMAAMTLDLAGGDAAREAVRKALAWLASQ
;
A
#
# COMPACT_ATOMS: atom_id res chain seq x y z
N PHE A 1 19.88 3.44 35.81
CA PHE A 1 19.79 2.87 34.46
C PHE A 1 19.48 4.02 33.54
N GLU A 2 20.51 4.54 32.90
CA GLU A 2 20.41 5.58 31.89
C GLU A 2 19.93 4.92 30.59
N GLU A 3 18.85 5.44 30.04
CA GLU A 3 18.26 5.02 28.76
C GLU A 3 18.93 5.85 27.68
N THR A 4 19.83 5.22 26.93
CA THR A 4 20.49 5.84 25.78
C THR A 4 19.52 5.87 24.61
N ASP A 5 19.10 7.09 24.28
CA ASP A 5 18.30 7.50 23.14
C ASP A 5 19.05 7.18 21.82
N THR A 6 18.68 6.09 21.14
CA THR A 6 19.24 5.70 19.82
C THR A 6 18.18 5.13 18.88
N ASP A 7 16.92 5.58 18.97
CA ASP A 7 15.91 5.22 17.97
C ASP A 7 15.83 6.31 16.89
N PRO A 8 16.10 6.02 15.60
CA PRO A 8 15.99 7.01 14.55
C PRO A 8 14.52 7.40 14.38
N ALA A 9 14.19 8.65 14.74
CA ALA A 9 12.89 9.25 14.48
C ALA A 9 12.53 9.10 13.00
N VAL A 10 11.48 8.32 12.72
CA VAL A 10 10.94 8.13 11.37
C VAL A 10 10.12 9.38 11.03
N HIS A 11 10.76 10.36 10.40
CA HIS A 11 10.05 11.52 9.88
C HIS A 11 9.30 11.14 8.60
N PRO A 12 8.04 11.58 8.41
CA PRO A 12 7.33 11.38 7.16
C PRO A 12 8.13 12.00 6.02
N THR A 13 8.49 11.17 5.03
CA THR A 13 9.20 11.65 3.85
C THR A 13 8.24 12.43 2.96
N ALA A 14 8.75 13.47 2.27
CA ALA A 14 7.98 14.35 1.38
C ALA A 14 7.04 13.64 0.36
N PRO A 15 7.31 12.42 -0.14
CA PRO A 15 6.36 11.68 -0.98
C PRO A 15 5.03 11.36 -0.28
N ALA A 16 5.05 11.08 1.02
CA ALA A 16 3.85 10.75 1.80
C ALA A 16 2.88 11.94 1.92
N VAL A 17 3.41 13.16 1.94
CA VAL A 17 2.63 14.41 1.97
C VAL A 17 1.99 14.70 0.59
N LEU A 18 2.66 14.35 -0.50
CA LEU A 18 2.20 14.63 -1.87
C LEU A 18 1.10 13.68 -2.36
N THR A 19 1.06 12.45 -1.85
CA THR A 19 -0.05 11.52 -2.09
C THR A 19 -1.39 12.03 -1.55
N GLY A 20 -1.39 12.83 -0.47
CA GLY A 20 -2.59 13.46 0.07
C GLY A 20 -3.17 14.60 -0.80
N ALA A 21 -2.44 15.06 -1.82
CA ALA A 21 -2.84 16.16 -2.70
C ALA A 21 -3.30 15.70 -4.10
N GLY A 22 -3.52 14.38 -4.31
CA GLY A 22 -4.02 13.84 -5.59
C GLY A 22 -3.01 13.89 -6.74
N THR A 23 -1.70 13.97 -6.44
CA THR A 23 -0.65 13.98 -7.47
C THR A 23 -0.14 12.55 -7.73
N SER A 24 -0.01 12.17 -9.00
CA SER A 24 0.54 10.86 -9.38
C SER A 24 2.01 10.73 -8.95
N LEU A 25 2.32 9.67 -8.21
CA LEU A 25 3.69 9.29 -7.78
C LEU A 25 4.67 9.14 -8.97
N VAL A 26 4.16 8.79 -10.14
CA VAL A 26 4.96 8.66 -11.37
C VAL A 26 5.51 10.02 -11.83
N THR A 27 4.71 11.07 -11.68
CA THR A 27 5.09 12.43 -12.12
C THR A 27 6.08 13.09 -11.16
N VAL A 28 6.13 12.66 -9.89
CA VAL A 28 7.06 13.17 -8.87
C VAL A 28 8.45 12.52 -8.97
N THR A 29 8.53 11.30 -9.50
CA THR A 29 9.78 10.51 -9.53
C THR A 29 10.53 10.55 -10.87
N THR A 30 9.94 11.12 -11.92
CA THR A 30 10.53 11.17 -13.26
C THR A 30 10.73 12.61 -13.74
N LYS A 31 11.96 12.95 -14.13
CA LYS A 31 12.29 14.25 -14.74
C LYS A 31 11.75 14.26 -16.18
N PRO A 32 11.10 15.34 -16.66
CA PRO A 32 10.77 15.48 -18.07
C PRO A 32 12.05 15.62 -18.92
N ASP A 33 12.17 14.83 -19.99
CA ASP A 33 13.21 15.02 -21.00
C ASP A 33 12.93 16.30 -21.80
N VAL A 34 13.94 17.19 -21.86
CA VAL A 34 13.90 18.44 -22.63
C VAL A 34 14.36 18.15 -24.06
N PRO A 35 13.56 18.47 -25.11
CA PRO A 35 14.03 18.34 -26.50
C PRO A 35 15.04 19.45 -26.85
N PRO A 36 15.97 19.23 -27.80
CA PRO A 36 17.10 20.12 -28.01
C PRO A 36 16.68 21.47 -28.61
N THR A 37 17.27 22.53 -28.07
CA THR A 37 16.97 23.95 -28.33
C THR A 37 17.46 24.39 -29.72
N SER A 38 16.57 24.92 -30.56
CA SER A 38 16.94 25.70 -31.74
C SER A 38 17.40 27.10 -31.30
N GLY A 39 18.61 27.50 -31.73
CA GLY A 39 19.22 28.79 -31.35
C GLY A 39 18.51 30.03 -31.93
N PRO A 40 18.76 31.24 -31.37
CA PRO A 40 18.05 32.46 -31.75
C PRO A 40 18.79 33.29 -32.83
N PRO A 41 18.10 34.11 -33.65
CA PRO A 41 18.74 35.09 -34.50
C PRO A 41 18.98 36.43 -33.77
N THR A 42 20.04 37.10 -34.21
CA THR A 42 20.64 38.36 -33.71
C THR A 42 19.94 39.59 -34.26
N GLU A 43 19.83 40.68 -33.47
CA GLU A 43 20.14 42.09 -33.87
C GLU A 43 19.91 43.12 -32.70
N PRO A 44 20.44 44.38 -32.76
CA PRO A 44 21.12 45.02 -31.63
C PRO A 44 20.62 46.42 -31.20
N GLY A 45 21.07 46.88 -30.02
CA GLY A 45 21.42 48.30 -29.78
C GLY A 45 20.70 49.05 -28.65
N GLY A 46 21.47 49.56 -27.67
CA GLY A 46 21.09 50.70 -26.81
C GLY A 46 21.50 50.59 -25.33
N THR A 47 22.49 51.37 -24.90
CA THR A 47 22.91 51.64 -23.49
C THR A 47 23.10 53.16 -23.31
N PRO A 48 23.33 53.73 -22.10
CA PRO A 48 22.94 53.35 -20.71
C PRO A 48 22.44 54.57 -19.87
N SER A 49 21.81 54.37 -18.69
CA SER A 49 21.93 55.33 -17.55
C SER A 49 21.29 54.81 -16.24
N GLY A 50 22.04 54.84 -15.13
CA GLY A 50 21.51 54.90 -13.74
C GLY A 50 21.70 53.67 -12.83
N SER A 51 22.73 53.68 -11.97
CA SER A 51 22.96 52.77 -10.82
C SER A 51 22.14 53.18 -9.57
N PRO A 52 22.19 52.46 -8.44
CA PRO A 52 21.82 51.06 -8.21
C PRO A 52 20.84 50.92 -7.02
N THR A 53 19.70 50.25 -7.19
CA THR A 53 18.92 49.72 -6.06
C THR A 53 18.88 48.21 -6.20
N GLY A 54 19.70 47.53 -5.38
CA GLY A 54 19.78 46.07 -5.38
C GLY A 54 18.41 45.45 -5.13
N PRO A 55 18.06 44.34 -5.81
CA PRO A 55 16.87 43.61 -5.45
C PRO A 55 17.14 42.94 -4.10
N THR A 56 16.32 43.28 -3.11
CA THR A 56 16.11 42.49 -1.91
C THR A 56 15.63 41.11 -2.36
N SER A 57 16.56 40.18 -2.53
CA SER A 57 16.22 38.77 -2.67
C SER A 57 15.70 38.30 -1.33
N SER A 58 14.37 38.28 -1.17
CA SER A 58 13.72 37.45 -0.15
C SER A 58 14.34 36.06 -0.23
N PRO A 59 14.69 35.42 0.91
CA PRO A 59 15.13 34.04 0.87
C PRO A 59 13.96 33.23 0.31
N SER A 60 14.10 32.74 -0.91
CA SER A 60 13.18 31.77 -1.47
C SER A 60 13.26 30.55 -0.54
N ALA A 61 12.16 30.28 0.17
CA ALA A 61 12.05 29.05 0.95
C ALA A 61 12.39 27.86 0.03
N PRO A 62 13.16 26.87 0.49
CA PRO A 62 13.44 25.68 -0.31
C PRO A 62 12.12 25.03 -0.71
N ALA A 63 11.98 24.67 -1.98
CA ALA A 63 10.86 23.84 -2.42
C ALA A 63 10.82 22.56 -1.56
N PRO A 64 9.66 22.17 -1.01
CA PRO A 64 9.53 20.90 -0.32
C PRO A 64 9.77 19.79 -1.36
N GLY A 65 10.85 19.02 -1.21
CA GLY A 65 11.21 17.95 -2.17
C GLY A 65 12.69 17.85 -2.56
N GLY A 66 13.57 18.70 -2.02
CA GLY A 66 15.01 18.69 -2.34
C GLY A 66 15.84 17.52 -1.79
N GLY A 67 15.21 16.49 -1.20
CA GLY A 67 15.92 15.28 -0.77
C GLY A 67 16.15 14.34 -1.96
N THR A 68 17.34 13.72 -2.06
CA THR A 68 17.53 12.53 -2.90
C THR A 68 16.54 11.46 -2.42
N GLY A 69 15.50 11.20 -3.22
CA GLY A 69 14.57 10.09 -2.97
C GLY A 69 15.29 8.74 -2.84
N PRO A 70 14.59 7.69 -2.40
CA PRO A 70 15.20 6.37 -2.23
C PRO A 70 15.82 5.86 -3.53
N ASP A 71 16.97 5.19 -3.43
CA ASP A 71 17.61 4.52 -4.57
C ASP A 71 16.82 3.26 -4.94
N LEU A 72 15.90 3.41 -5.89
CA LEU A 72 15.03 2.33 -6.35
C LEU A 72 15.82 1.18 -6.97
N LYS A 73 16.95 1.45 -7.64
CA LYS A 73 17.78 0.40 -8.25
C LYS A 73 18.42 -0.46 -7.17
N LYS A 74 18.93 0.17 -6.11
CA LYS A 74 19.47 -0.56 -4.95
C LYS A 74 18.39 -1.36 -4.23
N GLY A 75 17.19 -0.79 -4.06
CA GLY A 75 16.05 -1.49 -3.45
C GLY A 75 15.63 -2.73 -4.25
N VAL A 76 15.49 -2.60 -5.57
CA VAL A 76 15.15 -3.71 -6.46
C VAL A 76 16.26 -4.76 -6.44
N ALA A 77 17.53 -4.37 -6.52
CA ALA A 77 18.64 -5.30 -6.43
C ALA A 77 18.65 -6.09 -5.12
N TYR A 78 18.26 -5.47 -4.00
CA TYR A 78 18.08 -6.16 -2.72
C TYR A 78 16.93 -7.18 -2.80
N LEU A 79 15.73 -6.74 -3.23
CA LEU A 79 14.53 -7.59 -3.31
C LEU A 79 14.73 -8.79 -4.24
N THR A 80 15.47 -8.63 -5.35
CA THR A 80 15.62 -9.71 -6.34
C THR A 80 16.85 -10.58 -6.11
N ALA A 81 17.73 -10.21 -5.17
CA ALA A 81 18.94 -10.95 -4.85
C ALA A 81 18.61 -12.41 -4.44
N PRO A 82 19.41 -13.41 -4.87
CA PRO A 82 19.20 -14.81 -4.51
C PRO A 82 19.18 -15.09 -3.00
N ALA A 83 19.85 -14.25 -2.20
CA ALA A 83 19.84 -14.34 -0.75
C ALA A 83 18.47 -13.99 -0.13
N GLN A 84 17.67 -13.17 -0.82
CA GLN A 84 16.33 -12.78 -0.37
C GLN A 84 15.26 -13.64 -1.06
N LEU A 85 15.33 -13.75 -2.37
CA LEU A 85 14.28 -14.33 -3.19
C LEU A 85 14.62 -15.77 -3.61
N GLN A 86 14.16 -16.73 -2.82
CA GLN A 86 14.47 -18.15 -2.99
C GLN A 86 13.95 -18.67 -4.33
N GLN A 87 14.85 -19.35 -5.05
CA GLN A 87 14.62 -19.88 -6.40
C GLN A 87 14.10 -18.83 -7.39
N GLY A 88 14.16 -17.55 -7.02
CA GLY A 88 13.53 -16.48 -7.75
C GLY A 88 12.03 -16.34 -7.69
N ARG A 89 11.39 -16.91 -6.67
CA ARG A 89 9.94 -17.10 -6.64
C ARG A 89 9.27 -16.59 -5.37
N TYR A 90 9.91 -16.74 -4.20
CA TYR A 90 9.30 -16.37 -2.92
C TYR A 90 10.32 -15.98 -1.86
N TYR A 91 9.90 -15.19 -0.87
CA TYR A 91 10.69 -14.91 0.34
C TYR A 91 10.33 -15.89 1.45
N THR A 92 11.17 -16.00 2.47
CA THR A 92 10.99 -16.89 3.62
C THR A 92 10.99 -16.15 4.94
N ASP A 93 10.24 -16.63 5.93
CA ASP A 93 10.18 -16.02 7.27
C ASP A 93 11.51 -16.12 8.04
N ALA A 94 12.34 -17.11 7.71
CA ALA A 94 13.65 -17.29 8.29
C ALA A 94 14.65 -17.79 7.25
N PRO A 95 15.90 -17.30 7.26
CA PRO A 95 16.95 -17.79 6.36
C PRO A 95 17.08 -19.32 6.43
N GLY A 96 16.98 -19.98 5.27
CA GLY A 96 17.17 -21.43 5.16
C GLY A 96 15.97 -22.30 5.56
N SER A 97 14.82 -21.74 5.95
CA SER A 97 13.63 -22.54 6.29
C SER A 97 13.05 -23.28 5.08
N GLY A 98 13.15 -22.67 3.90
CA GLY A 98 12.51 -23.16 2.66
C GLY A 98 10.99 -22.94 2.64
N THR A 99 10.38 -22.55 3.77
CA THR A 99 8.96 -22.21 3.90
C THR A 99 8.71 -20.81 3.36
N ALA A 100 7.81 -20.70 2.39
CA ALA A 100 7.46 -19.42 1.79
C ALA A 100 6.64 -18.57 2.77
N SER A 101 7.07 -17.33 2.94
CA SER A 101 6.24 -16.27 3.50
C SER A 101 5.40 -15.68 2.38
N PHE A 102 4.20 -16.21 2.17
CA PHE A 102 3.32 -15.76 1.07
C PHE A 102 2.92 -14.29 1.22
N GLY A 103 2.67 -13.84 2.46
CA GLY A 103 2.41 -12.44 2.75
C GLY A 103 3.55 -11.52 2.32
N LEU A 104 4.80 -11.86 2.70
CA LEU A 104 5.99 -11.11 2.32
C LEU A 104 6.28 -11.19 0.81
N THR A 105 5.98 -12.34 0.20
CA THR A 105 6.10 -12.58 -1.25
C THR A 105 5.18 -11.66 -2.04
N ILE A 106 3.95 -11.47 -1.58
CA ILE A 106 3.03 -10.49 -2.15
C ILE A 106 3.54 -9.06 -1.93
N ASP A 107 4.08 -8.73 -0.74
CA ASP A 107 4.62 -7.39 -0.48
C ASP A 107 5.82 -7.04 -1.37
N GLY A 108 6.74 -7.97 -1.59
CA GLY A 108 7.84 -7.73 -2.53
C GLY A 108 7.34 -7.63 -3.97
N ALA A 109 6.27 -8.33 -4.35
CA ALA A 109 5.63 -8.14 -5.65
C ALA A 109 5.00 -6.74 -5.78
N TYR A 110 4.34 -6.23 -4.73
CA TYR A 110 3.87 -4.84 -4.70
C TYR A 110 5.02 -3.84 -4.87
N ALA A 111 6.13 -4.04 -4.14
CA ALA A 111 7.28 -3.17 -4.22
C ALA A 111 7.86 -3.14 -5.65
N LEU A 112 8.06 -4.31 -6.26
CA LEU A 112 8.55 -4.40 -7.64
C LEU A 112 7.58 -3.73 -8.63
N ALA A 113 6.28 -4.00 -8.51
CA ALA A 113 5.25 -3.37 -9.35
C ALA A 113 5.25 -1.85 -9.23
N ALA A 114 5.37 -1.32 -8.01
CA ALA A 114 5.41 0.13 -7.75
C ALA A 114 6.66 0.81 -8.34
N THR A 115 7.80 0.11 -8.39
CA THR A 115 9.02 0.65 -9.02
C THR A 115 9.00 0.60 -10.55
N GLY A 116 8.23 -0.34 -11.13
CA GLY A 116 8.28 -0.64 -12.58
C GLY A 116 9.62 -1.24 -13.05
N LEU A 117 10.47 -1.68 -12.12
CA LEU A 117 11.79 -2.25 -12.40
C LEU A 117 11.78 -3.78 -12.22
N ASP A 118 12.58 -4.47 -13.03
CA ASP A 118 12.70 -5.94 -13.03
C ASP A 118 11.36 -6.69 -13.20
N ASN A 119 10.61 -6.32 -14.23
CA ASN A 119 9.32 -6.93 -14.57
C ASN A 119 9.40 -8.45 -14.84
N ALA A 120 10.58 -8.96 -15.22
CA ALA A 120 10.80 -10.39 -15.40
C ALA A 120 10.72 -11.12 -14.05
N ARG A 121 11.35 -10.56 -13.00
CA ARG A 121 11.29 -11.11 -11.66
C ARG A 121 9.92 -10.98 -11.02
N LEU A 122 9.28 -9.82 -11.18
CA LEU A 122 7.89 -9.62 -10.76
C LEU A 122 6.97 -10.70 -11.36
N ARG A 123 7.07 -10.92 -12.68
CA ARG A 123 6.30 -11.96 -13.36
C ARG A 123 6.57 -13.35 -12.78
N GLY A 124 7.83 -13.68 -12.50
CA GLY A 124 8.18 -14.96 -11.88
C GLY A 124 7.55 -15.19 -10.50
N ILE A 125 7.46 -14.15 -9.67
CA ILE A 125 6.76 -14.20 -8.38
C ILE A 125 5.25 -14.38 -8.59
N VAL A 126 4.65 -13.55 -9.45
CA VAL A 126 3.20 -13.59 -9.72
C VAL A 126 2.80 -14.93 -10.32
N ASP A 127 3.56 -15.47 -11.27
CA ASP A 127 3.30 -16.76 -11.88
C ASP A 127 3.43 -17.90 -10.84
N PHE A 128 4.38 -17.82 -9.91
CA PHE A 128 4.48 -18.76 -8.80
C PHE A 128 3.22 -18.75 -7.92
N LEU A 129 2.69 -17.56 -7.60
CA LEU A 129 1.46 -17.43 -6.82
C LEU A 129 0.25 -17.95 -7.61
N ASP A 130 0.08 -17.50 -8.84
CA ASP A 130 -1.06 -17.81 -9.72
C ASP A 130 -1.13 -19.30 -10.09
N SER A 131 0.04 -19.94 -10.29
CA SER A 131 0.10 -21.38 -10.54
C SER A 131 -0.08 -22.23 -9.28
N ARG A 132 -0.32 -21.62 -8.11
CA ARG A 132 -0.30 -22.29 -6.79
C ARG A 132 0.99 -23.07 -6.58
N GLY A 133 2.11 -22.42 -6.90
CA GLY A 133 3.43 -22.96 -6.70
C GLY A 133 3.65 -23.41 -5.26
N LYS A 134 4.35 -24.53 -5.11
CA LYS A 134 4.69 -25.10 -3.80
C LYS A 134 6.04 -24.57 -3.33
N ASP A 135 6.11 -24.21 -2.06
CA ASP A 135 7.39 -24.01 -1.39
C ASP A 135 8.07 -25.35 -1.07
N ALA A 136 9.22 -25.32 -0.38
CA ALA A 136 9.96 -26.54 -0.04
C ALA A 136 9.21 -27.50 0.91
N THR A 137 8.18 -27.01 1.60
CA THR A 137 7.34 -27.78 2.52
C THR A 137 6.05 -28.30 1.86
N GLY A 138 5.79 -27.90 0.61
CA GLY A 138 4.56 -28.23 -0.11
C GLY A 138 3.41 -27.25 0.12
N SER A 139 3.64 -26.17 0.88
CA SER A 139 2.64 -25.12 1.14
C SER A 139 2.41 -24.27 -0.11
N THR A 140 1.20 -23.74 -0.25
CA THR A 140 0.77 -22.91 -1.38
C THR A 140 0.06 -21.65 -0.88
N ILE A 141 -0.24 -20.72 -1.79
CA ILE A 141 -1.05 -19.55 -1.46
C ILE A 141 -2.44 -19.94 -0.93
N ASP A 142 -3.00 -21.07 -1.38
CA ASP A 142 -4.30 -21.57 -0.90
C ASP A 142 -4.22 -21.95 0.59
N THR A 143 -3.13 -22.58 1.02
CA THR A 143 -2.93 -22.93 2.44
C THR A 143 -2.74 -21.70 3.33
N TRP A 144 -2.17 -20.62 2.79
CA TRP A 144 -1.97 -19.37 3.52
C TRP A 144 -3.24 -18.51 3.59
N THR A 145 -4.04 -18.50 2.51
CA THR A 145 -5.33 -17.80 2.47
C THR A 145 -6.46 -18.58 3.13
N GLY A 146 -6.32 -19.90 3.29
CA GLY A 146 -7.38 -20.78 3.79
C GLY A 146 -8.52 -20.97 2.80
N ILE A 147 -8.36 -20.57 1.53
CA ILE A 147 -9.39 -20.68 0.50
C ILE A 147 -9.77 -22.15 0.26
N GLY A 148 -11.04 -22.41 0.01
CA GLY A 148 -11.58 -23.77 -0.09
C GLY A 148 -11.72 -24.50 1.25
N THR A 149 -11.55 -23.81 2.38
CA THR A 149 -11.74 -24.37 3.73
C THR A 149 -12.76 -23.53 4.53
N ALA A 150 -13.17 -24.04 5.70
CA ALA A 150 -14.00 -23.27 6.63
C ALA A 150 -13.27 -22.09 7.31
N HIS A 151 -11.96 -21.95 7.10
CA HIS A 151 -11.11 -20.96 7.77
C HIS A 151 -10.51 -19.99 6.75
N VAL A 152 -11.33 -19.40 5.87
CA VAL A 152 -10.84 -18.43 4.87
C VAL A 152 -10.44 -17.10 5.53
N LEU A 153 -9.21 -16.67 5.30
CA LEU A 153 -8.64 -15.43 5.85
C LEU A 153 -8.93 -14.28 4.89
N GLY A 154 -9.99 -13.50 5.15
CA GLY A 154 -10.43 -12.44 4.25
C GLY A 154 -9.36 -11.37 3.98
N GLY A 155 -8.53 -11.05 4.98
CA GLY A 155 -7.38 -10.15 4.78
C GLY A 155 -6.34 -10.69 3.81
N SER A 156 -6.02 -11.99 3.91
CA SER A 156 -5.07 -12.67 3.02
C SER A 156 -5.61 -12.79 1.59
N VAL A 157 -6.89 -13.10 1.43
CA VAL A 157 -7.58 -13.12 0.13
C VAL A 157 -7.58 -11.72 -0.50
N GLY A 158 -7.93 -10.70 0.28
CA GLY A 158 -7.87 -9.30 -0.15
C GLY A 158 -6.47 -8.89 -0.60
N LYS A 159 -5.44 -9.30 0.15
CA LYS A 159 -4.04 -9.06 -0.22
C LYS A 159 -3.67 -9.70 -1.55
N ALA A 160 -4.12 -10.92 -1.83
CA ALA A 160 -3.85 -11.59 -3.10
C ALA A 160 -4.62 -10.94 -4.27
N ALA A 161 -5.89 -10.55 -4.04
CA ALA A 161 -6.72 -9.90 -5.03
C ALA A 161 -6.16 -8.53 -5.46
N VAL A 162 -5.74 -7.68 -4.50
CA VAL A 162 -5.13 -6.38 -4.81
C VAL A 162 -3.81 -6.56 -5.60
N LEU A 163 -3.05 -7.64 -5.37
CA LEU A 163 -1.86 -7.95 -6.16
C LEU A 163 -2.22 -8.27 -7.60
N ALA A 164 -3.21 -9.15 -7.79
CA ALA A 164 -3.68 -9.52 -9.13
C ALA A 164 -4.03 -8.27 -9.94
N GLU A 165 -4.82 -7.37 -9.36
CA GLU A 165 -5.20 -6.10 -10.00
C GLU A 165 -3.99 -5.20 -10.28
N ALA A 166 -3.08 -5.04 -9.30
CA ALA A 166 -1.91 -4.18 -9.42
C ALA A 166 -0.96 -4.59 -10.56
N VAL A 167 -0.95 -5.87 -10.92
CA VAL A 167 -0.09 -6.42 -12.00
C VAL A 167 -0.89 -6.76 -13.27
N GLY A 168 -2.15 -6.34 -13.36
CA GLY A 168 -3.00 -6.52 -14.53
C GLY A 168 -3.50 -7.96 -14.75
N ARG A 169 -3.49 -8.80 -13.72
CA ARG A 169 -4.18 -10.10 -13.70
C ARG A 169 -5.63 -9.91 -13.27
N ASP A 170 -6.48 -10.88 -13.60
CA ASP A 170 -7.88 -10.87 -13.20
C ASP A 170 -8.05 -11.47 -11.80
N PRO A 171 -8.44 -10.71 -10.76
CA PRO A 171 -8.65 -11.25 -9.42
C PRO A 171 -9.80 -12.27 -9.34
N ARG A 172 -10.67 -12.35 -10.36
CA ARG A 172 -11.72 -13.37 -10.47
C ARG A 172 -11.22 -14.70 -11.05
N ASN A 173 -9.98 -14.72 -11.53
CA ASN A 173 -9.30 -15.92 -12.02
C ASN A 173 -7.80 -15.84 -11.67
N PHE A 174 -7.53 -15.71 -10.37
CA PHE A 174 -6.17 -15.68 -9.84
C PHE A 174 -6.01 -16.81 -8.83
N THR A 175 -4.86 -17.48 -8.86
CA THR A 175 -4.57 -18.70 -8.09
C THR A 175 -5.53 -19.86 -8.37
N GLY A 176 -6.29 -19.78 -9.48
CA GLY A 176 -7.35 -20.74 -9.83
C GLY A 176 -8.69 -20.52 -9.10
N HIS A 177 -8.88 -19.36 -8.45
CA HIS A 177 -10.09 -19.03 -7.71
C HIS A 177 -10.64 -17.65 -8.11
N ASP A 178 -11.92 -17.43 -7.80
CA ASP A 178 -12.51 -16.09 -7.81
C ASP A 178 -12.33 -15.45 -6.42
N LEU A 179 -11.29 -14.64 -6.27
CA LEU A 179 -10.94 -14.02 -4.99
C LEU A 179 -11.97 -12.95 -4.58
N ILE A 180 -12.65 -12.33 -5.56
CA ILE A 180 -13.65 -11.29 -5.29
C ILE A 180 -14.95 -11.91 -4.78
N ALA A 181 -15.40 -13.02 -5.40
CA ALA A 181 -16.51 -13.81 -4.88
C ALA A 181 -16.19 -14.37 -3.48
N THR A 182 -14.97 -14.88 -3.29
CA THR A 182 -14.50 -15.37 -1.98
C THR A 182 -14.56 -14.28 -0.90
N LEU A 183 -14.17 -13.04 -1.22
CA LEU A 183 -14.29 -11.91 -0.28
C LEU A 183 -15.73 -11.57 0.05
N ALA A 184 -16.64 -11.62 -0.94
CA ALA A 184 -18.06 -11.36 -0.70
C ALA A 184 -18.67 -12.40 0.24
N GLU A 185 -18.30 -13.67 0.09
CA GLU A 185 -18.71 -14.76 0.98
C GLU A 185 -18.10 -14.65 2.39
N ALA A 186 -16.89 -14.09 2.48
CA ALA A 186 -16.17 -13.88 3.75
C ALA A 186 -16.70 -12.69 4.58
N VAL A 187 -17.69 -11.93 4.11
CA VAL A 187 -18.27 -10.83 4.89
C VAL A 187 -19.14 -11.39 6.03
N CYS A 188 -18.76 -11.04 7.25
CA CYS A 188 -19.47 -11.42 8.46
C CYS A 188 -20.86 -10.80 8.50
N THR A 189 -21.89 -11.63 8.68
CA THR A 189 -23.27 -11.18 8.83
C THR A 189 -23.62 -10.80 10.28
N ALA A 190 -22.88 -11.34 11.24
CA ALA A 190 -23.01 -11.12 12.68
C ALA A 190 -21.68 -11.49 13.39
N PRO A 191 -21.45 -11.01 14.62
CA PRO A 191 -20.32 -11.47 15.42
C PRO A 191 -20.43 -12.97 15.76
N SER A 192 -19.28 -13.66 15.75
CA SER A 192 -19.17 -15.05 16.21
C SER A 192 -19.35 -15.15 17.72
N LYS A 193 -19.75 -16.35 18.18
CA LYS A 193 -19.82 -16.68 19.61
C LYS A 193 -18.57 -17.44 20.03
N ALA A 194 -18.06 -17.10 21.22
CA ALA A 194 -16.92 -17.81 21.81
C ALA A 194 -17.16 -19.34 21.84
N PRO A 195 -16.12 -20.15 21.56
CA PRO A 195 -14.71 -19.77 21.36
C PRO A 195 -14.36 -19.32 19.94
N ASP A 196 -15.31 -19.32 19.00
CA ASP A 196 -15.09 -18.85 17.64
C ASP A 196 -14.86 -17.33 17.64
N ARG A 197 -13.79 -16.92 16.95
CA ARG A 197 -13.35 -15.53 16.78
C ARG A 197 -13.24 -15.14 15.31
N SER A 198 -13.85 -15.92 14.41
CA SER A 198 -13.84 -15.68 12.97
C SER A 198 -14.44 -14.32 12.61
N CYS A 199 -15.58 -13.97 13.20
CA CYS A 199 -16.27 -12.72 12.94
C CYS A 199 -16.30 -11.79 14.17
N PRO A 200 -15.63 -10.62 14.12
CA PRO A 200 -15.67 -9.66 15.22
C PRO A 200 -16.97 -8.85 15.24
N ALA A 201 -17.58 -8.58 14.09
CA ALA A 201 -18.83 -7.84 13.94
C ALA A 201 -19.40 -8.03 12.53
N LYS A 202 -20.63 -7.55 12.31
CA LYS A 202 -21.22 -7.46 10.97
C LYS A 202 -20.38 -6.51 10.08
N GLY A 203 -20.16 -6.89 8.83
CA GLY A 203 -19.39 -6.13 7.84
C GLY A 203 -17.86 -6.37 7.89
N ALA A 204 -17.34 -6.96 8.97
CA ALA A 204 -15.95 -7.40 9.00
C ALA A 204 -15.72 -8.57 8.03
N TYR A 205 -14.50 -8.77 7.54
CA TYR A 205 -14.16 -10.04 6.90
C TYR A 205 -13.79 -11.11 7.94
N THR A 206 -14.10 -12.38 7.63
CA THR A 206 -13.72 -13.52 8.48
C THR A 206 -12.21 -13.60 8.65
N TYR A 207 -11.76 -13.82 9.89
CA TYR A 207 -10.35 -13.96 10.26
C TYR A 207 -9.46 -12.82 9.74
N ALA A 208 -9.98 -11.59 9.74
CA ALA A 208 -9.22 -10.37 9.45
C ALA A 208 -8.98 -9.58 10.75
N PRO A 209 -7.91 -9.89 11.52
CA PRO A 209 -7.72 -9.39 12.88
C PRO A 209 -7.13 -7.98 12.96
N SER A 210 -7.05 -7.24 11.85
CA SER A 210 -6.47 -5.89 11.81
C SER A 210 -7.19 -4.98 10.83
N VAL A 211 -7.15 -3.67 11.09
CA VAL A 211 -7.69 -2.65 10.18
C VAL A 211 -6.96 -2.67 8.84
N PHE A 212 -5.65 -2.94 8.85
CA PHE A 212 -4.88 -3.17 7.62
C PHE A 212 -5.49 -4.31 6.79
N SER A 213 -5.80 -5.45 7.42
CA SER A 213 -6.41 -6.61 6.76
C SER A 213 -7.82 -6.30 6.24
N GLN A 214 -8.64 -5.61 7.05
CA GLN A 214 -9.97 -5.17 6.64
C GLN A 214 -9.90 -4.25 5.41
N SER A 215 -8.96 -3.29 5.42
CA SER A 215 -8.76 -2.33 4.34
C SER A 215 -8.38 -3.01 3.03
N LEU A 216 -7.52 -4.03 3.06
CA LEU A 216 -7.14 -4.80 1.87
C LEU A 216 -8.34 -5.49 1.20
N GLY A 217 -9.25 -6.08 1.98
CA GLY A 217 -10.46 -6.70 1.44
C GLY A 217 -11.40 -5.68 0.78
N VAL A 218 -11.62 -4.54 1.44
CA VAL A 218 -12.45 -3.45 0.90
C VAL A 218 -11.82 -2.89 -0.38
N LEU A 219 -10.51 -2.65 -0.37
CA LEU A 219 -9.76 -2.14 -1.52
C LEU A 219 -9.89 -3.07 -2.72
N ALA A 220 -9.76 -4.38 -2.53
CA ALA A 220 -9.94 -5.39 -3.58
C ALA A 220 -11.35 -5.32 -4.19
N GLN A 221 -12.41 -5.32 -3.36
CA GLN A 221 -13.78 -5.26 -3.86
C GLN A 221 -14.07 -3.96 -4.63
N LEU A 222 -13.59 -2.82 -4.12
CA LEU A 222 -13.78 -1.53 -4.77
C LEU A 222 -13.08 -1.45 -6.13
N ARG A 223 -11.83 -1.89 -6.23
CA ARG A 223 -11.08 -1.91 -7.49
C ARG A 223 -11.66 -2.89 -8.50
N ALA A 224 -12.25 -3.98 -8.03
CA ALA A 224 -12.97 -4.94 -8.87
C ALA A 224 -14.37 -4.45 -9.30
N GLY A 225 -14.80 -3.27 -8.85
CA GLY A 225 -16.09 -2.66 -9.19
C GLY A 225 -17.27 -3.10 -8.30
N GLU A 226 -17.03 -3.89 -7.25
CA GLU A 226 -18.06 -4.48 -6.38
C GLU A 226 -18.56 -3.51 -5.29
N LYS A 227 -18.99 -2.31 -5.69
CA LYS A 227 -19.41 -1.27 -4.75
C LYS A 227 -20.55 -1.70 -3.82
N ALA A 228 -21.48 -2.51 -4.31
CA ALA A 228 -22.62 -3.00 -3.53
C ALA A 228 -22.17 -4.01 -2.45
N ALA A 229 -21.31 -4.98 -2.81
CA ALA A 229 -20.78 -5.95 -1.86
C ALA A 229 -19.85 -5.30 -0.81
N ALA A 230 -19.16 -4.23 -1.20
CA ALA A 230 -18.26 -3.48 -0.31
C ALA A 230 -18.99 -2.57 0.70
N GLN A 231 -20.30 -2.36 0.60
CA GLN A 231 -21.01 -1.39 1.46
C GLN A 231 -20.89 -1.69 2.95
N GLU A 232 -21.17 -2.93 3.37
CA GLU A 232 -21.05 -3.31 4.79
C GLU A 232 -19.60 -3.32 5.28
N PRO A 233 -18.63 -3.83 4.50
CA PRO A 233 -17.19 -3.68 4.81
C PRO A 233 -16.68 -2.25 4.94
N ILE A 234 -17.16 -1.32 4.10
CA ILE A 234 -16.83 0.11 4.18
C ILE A 234 -17.41 0.70 5.46
N ALA A 235 -18.71 0.48 5.73
CA ALA A 235 -19.36 0.99 6.92
C ALA A 235 -18.70 0.47 8.21
N TYR A 236 -18.26 -0.80 8.21
CA TYR A 236 -17.50 -1.36 9.31
C TYR A 236 -16.13 -0.67 9.47
N LEU A 237 -15.39 -0.48 8.37
CA LEU A 237 -14.11 0.23 8.40
C LEU A 237 -14.26 1.67 8.92
N GLU A 238 -15.27 2.42 8.46
CA GLU A 238 -15.58 3.77 8.95
C GLU A 238 -15.89 3.78 10.45
N SER A 239 -16.60 2.76 10.95
CA SER A 239 -16.96 2.65 12.37
C SER A 239 -15.78 2.49 13.32
N LEU A 240 -14.62 2.08 12.80
CA LEU A 240 -13.39 1.89 13.57
C LEU A 240 -12.58 3.19 13.72
N GLN A 241 -12.94 4.26 13.02
CA GLN A 241 -12.23 5.54 13.13
C GLN A 241 -12.42 6.15 14.52
N GLN A 242 -11.32 6.52 15.16
CA GLN A 242 -11.32 7.24 16.43
C GLN A 242 -11.64 8.73 16.21
N PRO A 243 -12.13 9.46 17.23
CA PRO A 243 -12.42 10.88 17.11
C PRO A 243 -11.26 11.74 16.58
N GLY A 244 -10.01 11.34 16.90
CA GLY A 244 -8.78 11.99 16.46
C GLY A 244 -8.38 11.71 15.01
N GLY A 245 -9.08 10.84 14.30
CA GLY A 245 -8.83 10.51 12.89
C GLY A 245 -8.02 9.23 12.65
N ALA A 246 -7.42 8.67 13.69
CA ALA A 246 -6.64 7.43 13.61
C ALA A 246 -7.54 6.19 13.63
N TRP A 247 -6.96 5.07 13.17
CA TRP A 247 -7.50 3.73 13.36
C TRP A 247 -6.61 2.92 14.31
N PRO A 248 -7.19 1.96 15.05
CA PRO A 248 -6.41 0.97 15.77
C PRO A 248 -5.72 0.00 14.80
N SER A 249 -4.68 -0.66 15.27
CA SER A 249 -4.05 -1.77 14.54
C SER A 249 -5.00 -2.97 14.47
N LEU A 250 -5.47 -3.41 15.64
CA LEU A 250 -6.17 -4.69 15.81
C LEU A 250 -7.68 -4.56 15.73
N ILE A 251 -8.30 -5.68 15.34
CA ILE A 251 -9.73 -5.92 15.38
C ILE A 251 -9.98 -7.21 16.19
N PRO A 252 -10.79 -7.16 17.26
CA PRO A 252 -11.37 -5.96 17.88
C PRO A 252 -10.31 -4.98 18.41
N SER A 253 -10.66 -3.70 18.46
CA SER A 253 -9.74 -2.63 18.88
C SER A 253 -9.26 -2.80 20.32
N THR A 254 -7.97 -2.54 20.54
CA THR A 254 -7.37 -2.39 21.86
C THR A 254 -7.23 -0.94 22.32
N GLY A 255 -7.78 0.02 21.55
CA GLY A 255 -7.72 1.46 21.85
C GLY A 255 -6.42 2.16 21.44
N ASP A 256 -5.55 1.47 20.71
CA ASP A 256 -4.33 2.02 20.12
C ASP A 256 -4.63 2.91 18.89
N SER A 257 -3.67 3.73 18.48
CA SER A 257 -3.72 4.52 17.25
C SER A 257 -2.48 4.17 16.43
N GLU A 258 -2.65 3.62 15.23
CA GLU A 258 -1.57 2.99 14.48
C GLU A 258 -1.45 3.56 13.06
N VAL A 259 -0.22 3.86 12.63
CA VAL A 259 0.10 4.64 11.43
C VAL A 259 -0.25 3.90 10.15
N ASP A 260 0.15 2.64 10.02
CA ASP A 260 -0.04 1.82 8.82
C ASP A 260 -1.53 1.54 8.60
N SER A 261 -2.25 1.18 9.66
CA SER A 261 -3.70 0.97 9.62
C SER A 261 -4.46 2.24 9.28
N THR A 262 -4.06 3.38 9.83
CA THR A 262 -4.65 4.68 9.50
C THR A 262 -4.41 5.05 8.03
N ALA A 263 -3.19 4.85 7.52
CA ALA A 263 -2.86 5.11 6.13
C ALA A 263 -3.63 4.19 5.16
N MET A 264 -3.71 2.89 5.46
CA MET A 264 -4.47 1.92 4.66
C MET A 264 -5.97 2.21 4.66
N ALA A 265 -6.55 2.55 5.81
CA ALA A 265 -7.95 2.93 5.91
C ALA A 265 -8.22 4.20 5.10
N ALA A 266 -7.35 5.23 5.22
CA ALA A 266 -7.49 6.46 4.46
C ALA A 266 -7.44 6.24 2.94
N MET A 267 -6.46 5.50 2.43
CA MET A 267 -6.37 5.18 0.99
C MET A 267 -7.59 4.40 0.50
N THR A 268 -8.13 3.51 1.33
CA THR A 268 -9.29 2.70 0.99
C THR A 268 -10.58 3.55 0.96
N LEU A 269 -10.77 4.42 1.94
CA LEU A 269 -11.93 5.32 2.01
C LEU A 269 -11.88 6.42 0.94
N ASP A 270 -10.69 6.89 0.56
CA ASP A 270 -10.55 7.80 -0.58
C ASP A 270 -11.10 7.18 -1.86
N LEU A 271 -10.80 5.90 -2.11
CA LEU A 271 -11.35 5.14 -3.24
C LEU A 271 -12.87 4.91 -3.11
N ALA A 272 -13.38 4.66 -1.90
CA ALA A 272 -14.81 4.48 -1.67
C ALA A 272 -15.61 5.73 -2.03
N GLY A 273 -15.08 6.90 -1.70
CA GLY A 273 -15.69 8.21 -1.95
C GLY A 273 -16.94 8.47 -1.10
N GLY A 274 -17.56 9.64 -1.31
CA GLY A 274 -18.69 10.11 -0.50
C GLY A 274 -18.28 11.09 0.60
N ASP A 275 -19.25 11.79 1.19
CA ASP A 275 -18.98 12.85 2.19
C ASP A 275 -18.39 12.31 3.49
N ALA A 276 -18.92 11.18 3.98
CA ALA A 276 -18.42 10.54 5.20
C ALA A 276 -16.96 10.08 5.03
N ALA A 277 -16.68 9.36 3.95
CA ALA A 277 -15.32 8.94 3.61
C ALA A 277 -14.36 10.12 3.42
N ARG A 278 -14.76 11.19 2.73
CA ARG A 278 -13.93 12.41 2.58
C ARG A 278 -13.56 13.03 3.92
N GLU A 279 -14.53 13.14 4.83
CA GLU A 279 -14.28 13.68 6.17
C GLU A 279 -13.37 12.75 6.98
N ALA A 280 -13.57 11.44 6.89
CA ALA A 280 -12.73 10.45 7.53
C ALA A 280 -11.27 10.54 7.03
N VAL A 281 -11.07 10.62 5.71
CA VAL A 281 -9.75 10.81 5.08
C VAL A 281 -9.10 12.11 5.54
N ARG A 282 -9.84 13.22 5.58
CA ARG A 282 -9.31 14.52 6.04
C ARG A 282 -8.77 14.43 7.48
N LYS A 283 -9.51 13.78 8.39
CA LYS A 283 -9.04 13.56 9.77
C LYS A 283 -7.83 12.65 9.82
N ALA A 284 -7.82 11.57 9.03
CA ALA A 284 -6.71 10.63 8.94
C ALA A 284 -5.42 11.34 8.51
N LEU A 285 -5.49 12.15 7.44
CA LEU A 285 -4.34 12.91 6.94
C LEU A 285 -3.84 13.94 7.96
N ALA A 286 -4.74 14.61 8.67
CA ALA A 286 -4.36 15.55 9.73
C ALA A 286 -3.64 14.84 10.88
N TRP A 287 -4.11 13.65 11.28
CA TRP A 287 -3.46 12.84 12.31
C TRP A 287 -2.12 12.28 11.82
N LEU A 288 -2.04 11.74 10.60
CA LEU A 288 -0.80 11.21 10.03
C LEU A 288 0.29 12.28 9.91
N ALA A 289 -0.09 13.51 9.56
CA ALA A 289 0.83 14.63 9.46
C ALA A 289 1.34 15.13 10.83
N SER A 290 0.72 14.71 11.94
CA SER A 290 1.18 15.04 13.30
C SER A 290 2.03 13.96 13.95
N GLN A 291 2.28 12.85 13.25
CA GLN A 291 3.22 11.82 13.69
C GLN A 291 4.67 12.20 13.33
#